data_AF-A0A9J6FQX9-F1
#
_entry.id   AF-A0A9J6FQX9-F1
#
_cell.length_a   1.000
_cell.length_b   1.000
_cell.length_c   1.000
_cell.angle_alpha   90.00
_cell.angle_beta   90.00
_cell.angle_gamma   90.00
#
_symmetry.space_group_name_H-M   'P 1'
#
loop_
_entity.id
_entity.type
_entity.pdbx_description
1 polymer ?
#
loop_
_entity_poly.entity_id
_entity_poly.type
_entity_poly.pdbx_seq_one_letter_code
_entity_poly.pdbx_strand_id
1 'polypeptide(L)'
;MGLESSVSCFFAERYRHLEQPSHRLKFVSLQQILLEDWRLCLQQILTARLEELNLVAICPIVNAAHYVVQVLAQWSIQPFFVELLEACNEMQQKEKQKRQSIKQANDATTDPEEALFLAASETPSDDSNQLAPLAEYGTLQESVFEEVSQLLERLYTDTVLAIVDELVLDFKAKSKAYRREKWFCMPSLNDREDAGLTPTAFPMLSWLQSSLQQLQEALATPLFGTLWQEAARGVSVFLYEELILENFFSEGGAMQLSFDMNRNLFPLFSTYTQKPENHFKEVKEACILLTMPHPVAWILQETLRAARATDVVTGGTALEEQGVSFLTPSQAMHVLSKRNDLVHT
;
A
#
# COMPACT_ATOMS: atom_id res chain seq x y z
N MET A 1 6.47 20.38 20.11
CA MET A 1 5.59 21.06 21.09
C MET A 1 5.78 22.57 21.17
N GLY A 2 6.98 23.15 21.40
CA GLY A 2 7.11 24.62 21.52
C GLY A 2 7.02 25.41 20.21
N LEU A 3 7.55 24.86 19.10
CA LEU A 3 7.60 25.54 17.79
C LEU A 3 6.31 25.39 16.96
N GLU A 4 5.58 24.28 17.12
CA GLU A 4 4.28 24.01 16.48
C GLU A 4 3.22 25.04 16.88
N SER A 5 3.22 25.43 18.16
CA SER A 5 2.30 26.45 18.65
C SER A 5 2.64 27.83 18.08
N SER A 6 3.92 28.20 17.93
CA SER A 6 4.32 29.54 17.51
C SER A 6 4.00 29.89 16.05
N VAL A 7 4.17 28.96 15.10
CA VAL A 7 3.88 29.25 13.67
C VAL A 7 2.38 29.21 13.39
N SER A 8 1.66 28.24 13.97
CA SER A 8 0.20 28.14 13.86
C SER A 8 -0.50 29.32 14.53
N CYS A 9 0.02 29.78 15.67
CA CYS A 9 -0.48 30.98 16.36
C CYS A 9 -0.20 32.24 15.53
N PHE A 10 0.97 32.36 14.88
CA PHE A 10 1.31 33.53 14.07
C PHE A 10 0.38 33.78 12.88
N PHE A 11 0.00 32.70 12.15
CA PHE A 11 -0.88 32.82 10.99
C PHE A 11 -2.36 32.99 11.40
N ALA A 12 -2.81 32.34 12.47
CA ALA A 12 -4.17 32.49 12.97
C ALA A 12 -4.39 33.84 13.69
N GLU A 13 -3.44 34.31 14.50
CA GLU A 13 -3.57 35.55 15.29
C GLU A 13 -3.55 36.81 14.44
N ARG A 14 -2.67 36.90 13.43
CA ARG A 14 -2.56 38.12 12.62
C ARG A 14 -3.85 38.49 11.87
N TYR A 15 -4.67 37.51 11.51
CA TYR A 15 -5.74 37.70 10.54
C TYR A 15 -7.14 37.38 11.08
N ARG A 16 -7.24 36.89 12.34
CA ARG A 16 -8.50 36.80 13.10
C ARG A 16 -9.25 38.13 13.18
N HIS A 17 -8.52 39.25 13.10
CA HIS A 17 -9.05 40.61 13.17
C HIS A 17 -9.67 41.12 11.87
N LEU A 18 -9.63 40.34 10.77
CA LEU A 18 -10.30 40.73 9.53
C LEU A 18 -11.82 40.59 9.73
N GLU A 19 -12.54 41.70 9.81
CA GLU A 19 -13.99 41.72 10.06
C GLU A 19 -14.82 41.24 8.85
N GLN A 20 -14.28 41.33 7.63
CA GLN A 20 -15.01 41.00 6.41
C GLN A 20 -14.79 39.54 5.95
N PRO A 21 -15.85 38.74 5.74
CA PRO A 21 -15.77 37.35 5.27
C PRO A 21 -15.03 37.19 3.94
N SER A 22 -15.20 38.14 3.02
CA SER A 22 -14.56 38.15 1.70
C SER A 22 -13.02 38.23 1.75
N HIS A 23 -12.46 38.90 2.76
CA HIS A 23 -11.01 38.98 2.96
C HIS A 23 -10.45 37.69 3.57
N ARG A 24 -11.20 37.05 4.47
CA ARG A 24 -10.82 35.75 5.05
C ARG A 24 -10.77 34.65 3.98
N LEU A 25 -11.70 34.66 3.04
CA LEU A 25 -11.74 33.71 1.91
C LEU A 25 -10.57 33.89 0.93
N LYS A 26 -10.23 35.13 0.57
CA LYS A 26 -9.04 35.42 -0.26
C LYS A 26 -7.75 34.95 0.40
N PHE A 27 -7.67 35.04 1.71
CA PHE A 27 -6.53 34.55 2.48
C PHE A 27 -6.40 33.03 2.42
N VAL A 28 -7.48 32.29 2.64
CA VAL A 28 -7.49 30.82 2.49
C VAL A 28 -7.06 30.41 1.08
N SER A 29 -7.59 31.08 0.06
CA SER A 29 -7.19 30.84 -1.33
C SER A 29 -5.68 31.05 -1.54
N LEU A 30 -5.10 32.10 -0.97
CA LEU A 30 -3.66 32.33 -1.03
C LEU A 30 -2.86 31.24 -0.29
N GLN A 31 -3.34 30.78 0.87
CA GLN A 31 -2.71 29.66 1.59
C GLN A 31 -2.76 28.36 0.77
N GLN A 32 -3.87 28.07 0.11
CA GLN A 32 -4.00 26.90 -0.79
C GLN A 32 -3.02 26.99 -1.95
N ILE A 33 -2.89 28.16 -2.60
CA ILE A 33 -1.92 28.37 -3.70
C ILE A 33 -0.48 28.11 -3.22
N LEU A 34 -0.10 28.65 -2.06
CA LEU A 34 1.25 28.44 -1.52
C LEU A 34 1.52 26.97 -1.18
N LEU A 35 0.53 26.25 -0.65
CA LEU A 35 0.64 24.81 -0.37
C LEU A 35 0.76 24.00 -1.66
N GLU A 36 0.05 24.39 -2.72
CA GLU A 36 0.13 23.72 -4.02
C GLU A 36 1.49 23.96 -4.71
N ASP A 37 2.00 25.19 -4.69
CA ASP A 37 3.35 25.51 -5.17
C ASP A 37 4.43 24.72 -4.41
N TRP A 38 4.28 24.61 -3.09
CA TRP A 38 5.17 23.82 -2.25
C TRP A 38 5.09 22.32 -2.58
N ARG A 39 3.89 21.78 -2.79
CA ARG A 39 3.66 20.39 -3.20
C ARG A 39 4.33 20.08 -4.53
N LEU A 40 4.19 20.96 -5.53
CA LEU A 40 4.85 20.82 -6.83
C LEU A 40 6.37 20.82 -6.70
N CYS A 41 6.92 21.70 -5.86
CA CYS A 41 8.34 21.73 -5.56
C CYS A 41 8.81 20.42 -4.89
N LEU A 42 8.07 19.90 -3.91
CA LEU A 42 8.39 18.60 -3.30
C LEU A 42 8.39 17.48 -4.34
N GLN A 43 7.39 17.44 -5.22
CA GLN A 43 7.30 16.42 -6.27
C GLN A 43 8.49 16.48 -7.23
N GLN A 44 8.93 17.68 -7.62
CA GLN A 44 10.11 17.85 -8.48
C GLN A 44 11.39 17.36 -7.80
N ILE A 45 11.62 17.75 -6.54
CA ILE A 45 12.80 17.31 -5.77
C ILE A 45 12.77 15.80 -5.59
N LEU A 46 11.61 15.25 -5.24
CA LEU A 46 11.44 13.81 -5.06
C LEU A 46 11.77 13.04 -6.35
N THR A 47 11.23 13.48 -7.48
CA THR A 47 11.47 12.84 -8.78
C THR A 47 12.97 12.82 -9.11
N ALA A 48 13.66 13.94 -8.93
CA ALA A 48 15.11 14.02 -9.15
C ALA A 48 15.92 13.11 -8.20
N ARG A 49 15.46 12.91 -6.96
CA ARG A 49 16.15 12.05 -5.98
C ARG A 49 15.85 10.56 -6.16
N LEU A 50 14.68 10.21 -6.68
CA LEU A 50 14.35 8.83 -7.04
C LEU A 50 15.26 8.31 -8.17
N GLU A 51 15.65 9.18 -9.12
CA GLU A 51 16.63 8.84 -10.16
C GLU A 51 18.02 8.47 -9.59
N GLU A 52 18.38 8.99 -8.41
CA GLU A 52 19.64 8.70 -7.72
C GLU A 52 19.59 7.39 -6.91
N LEU A 53 18.42 6.72 -6.84
CA LEU A 53 18.17 5.46 -6.11
C LEU A 53 18.59 5.47 -4.62
N ASN A 54 18.60 6.64 -4.00
CA ASN A 54 18.92 6.78 -2.58
C ASN A 54 17.65 6.83 -1.71
N LEU A 55 17.17 5.65 -1.31
CA LEU A 55 15.93 5.48 -0.55
C LEU A 55 15.92 6.25 0.79
N VAL A 56 17.06 6.40 1.45
CA VAL A 56 17.14 7.12 2.73
C VAL A 56 17.09 8.64 2.51
N ALA A 57 17.70 9.14 1.42
CA ALA A 57 17.73 10.57 1.11
C ALA A 57 16.35 11.16 0.78
N ILE A 58 15.39 10.34 0.34
CA ILE A 58 14.02 10.79 0.06
C ILE A 58 13.13 10.83 1.32
N CYS A 59 13.49 10.10 2.39
CA CYS A 59 12.68 10.00 3.60
C CYS A 59 12.35 11.37 4.25
N PRO A 60 13.26 12.37 4.32
CA PRO A 60 12.93 13.69 4.84
C PRO A 60 11.83 14.42 4.05
N ILE A 61 11.77 14.22 2.72
CA ILE A 61 10.75 14.82 1.85
C ILE A 61 9.38 14.22 2.16
N VAL A 62 9.33 12.89 2.25
CA VAL A 62 8.12 12.13 2.58
C VAL A 62 7.62 12.50 3.98
N ASN A 63 8.53 12.61 4.97
CA ASN A 63 8.19 13.03 6.33
C ASN A 63 7.64 14.46 6.37
N ALA A 64 8.20 15.38 5.57
CA ALA A 64 7.73 16.76 5.49
C ALA A 64 6.30 16.81 4.92
N ALA A 65 6.02 16.08 3.84
CA ALA A 65 4.68 15.98 3.27
C ALA A 65 3.68 15.41 4.28
N HIS A 66 4.03 14.30 4.94
CA HIS A 66 3.20 13.70 5.98
C HIS A 66 2.94 14.66 7.15
N TYR A 67 3.98 15.33 7.64
CA TYR A 67 3.85 16.29 8.73
C TYR A 67 2.91 17.45 8.35
N VAL A 68 3.03 18.00 7.14
CA VAL A 68 2.13 19.07 6.68
C VAL A 68 0.67 18.58 6.64
N VAL A 69 0.42 17.36 6.15
CA VAL A 69 -0.93 16.77 6.20
C VAL A 69 -1.47 16.69 7.63
N GLN A 70 -0.65 16.27 8.60
CA GLN A 70 -1.07 16.24 10.01
C GLN A 70 -1.39 17.64 10.56
N VAL A 71 -0.61 18.66 10.18
CA VAL A 71 -0.89 20.05 10.56
C VAL A 71 -2.18 20.56 9.91
N LEU A 72 -2.39 20.29 8.62
CA LEU A 72 -3.62 20.68 7.92
C LEU A 72 -4.86 19.99 8.49
N ALA A 73 -4.75 18.74 8.92
CA ALA A 73 -5.81 18.04 9.64
C ALA A 73 -6.14 18.74 10.97
N GLN A 74 -5.13 19.13 11.76
CA GLN A 74 -5.35 19.90 12.99
C GLN A 74 -5.93 21.29 12.73
N TRP A 75 -5.58 21.92 11.62
CA TRP A 75 -6.14 23.22 11.24
C TRP A 75 -7.59 23.09 10.80
N SER A 76 -7.94 22.02 10.07
CA SER A 76 -9.30 21.82 9.57
C SER A 76 -10.37 21.79 10.65
N ILE A 77 -10.03 21.36 11.88
CA ILE A 77 -10.96 21.27 13.01
C ILE A 77 -11.03 22.57 13.84
N GLN A 78 -10.22 23.58 13.55
CA GLN A 78 -10.26 24.83 14.32
C GLN A 78 -11.51 25.64 13.93
N PRO A 79 -12.20 26.28 14.89
CA PRO A 79 -13.44 27.02 14.63
C PRO A 79 -13.34 28.02 13.48
N PHE A 80 -12.19 28.70 13.37
CA PHE A 80 -11.93 29.64 12.28
C PHE A 80 -12.02 28.99 10.89
N PHE A 81 -11.42 27.81 10.70
CA PHE A 81 -11.42 27.12 9.41
C PHE A 81 -12.74 26.41 9.13
N VAL A 82 -13.45 25.97 10.17
CA VAL A 82 -14.82 25.43 10.06
C VAL A 82 -15.80 26.53 9.60
N GLU A 83 -15.76 27.72 10.22
CA GLU A 83 -16.56 28.88 9.78
C GLU A 83 -16.27 29.25 8.31
N LEU A 84 -15.00 29.15 7.90
CA LEU A 84 -14.60 29.40 6.51
C LEU A 84 -15.11 28.32 5.56
N LEU A 85 -15.08 27.06 5.97
CA LEU A 85 -15.63 25.95 5.21
C LEU A 85 -17.13 26.12 4.97
N GLU A 86 -17.88 26.47 6.01
CA GLU A 86 -19.32 26.77 5.92
C GLU A 86 -19.57 27.92 4.94
N ALA A 87 -18.82 29.02 5.06
CA ALA A 87 -18.93 30.15 4.13
C ALA A 87 -18.60 29.77 2.67
N CYS A 88 -17.56 28.95 2.45
CA CYS A 88 -17.21 28.40 1.14
C CYS A 88 -18.36 27.55 0.57
N ASN A 89 -18.88 26.62 1.37
CA ASN A 89 -19.95 25.72 0.99
C ASN A 89 -21.25 26.48 0.66
N GLU A 90 -21.61 27.50 1.46
CA GLU A 90 -22.75 28.37 1.16
C GLU A 90 -22.59 29.13 -0.17
N MET A 91 -21.40 29.68 -0.44
CA MET A 91 -21.14 30.38 -1.69
C MET A 91 -21.24 29.42 -2.89
N GLN A 92 -20.65 28.22 -2.79
CA GLN A 92 -20.75 27.21 -3.83
C GLN A 92 -22.20 26.77 -4.07
N GLN A 93 -23.00 26.62 -3.01
CA GLN A 93 -24.44 26.32 -3.14
C GLN A 93 -25.19 27.45 -3.84
N LYS A 94 -24.95 28.71 -3.46
CA LYS A 94 -25.56 29.89 -4.11
C LYS A 94 -25.17 29.99 -5.58
N GLU A 95 -23.91 29.72 -5.92
CA GLU A 95 -23.44 29.66 -7.31
C GLU A 95 -24.07 28.51 -8.09
N LYS A 96 -24.18 27.31 -7.50
CA LYS A 96 -24.88 26.16 -8.10
C LYS A 96 -26.35 26.49 -8.38
N GLN A 97 -27.05 27.10 -7.43
CA GLN A 97 -28.43 27.56 -7.62
C GLN A 97 -28.55 28.60 -8.74
N LYS A 98 -27.63 29.56 -8.81
CA LYS A 98 -27.60 30.57 -9.88
C LYS A 98 -27.29 29.97 -11.25
N ARG A 99 -26.40 28.98 -11.34
CA ARG A 99 -26.12 28.26 -12.59
C ARG A 99 -27.31 27.42 -13.03
N GLN A 100 -28.01 26.78 -12.10
CA GLN A 100 -29.22 26.01 -12.38
C GLN A 100 -30.37 26.91 -12.87
N SER A 101 -30.57 28.08 -12.26
CA SER A 101 -31.58 29.02 -12.72
C SER A 101 -31.27 29.61 -14.10
N ILE A 102 -29.99 29.87 -14.41
CA ILE A 102 -29.56 30.30 -15.76
C ILE A 102 -29.76 29.18 -16.79
N LYS A 103 -29.43 27.91 -16.46
CA LYS A 103 -29.68 26.76 -17.34
C LYS A 103 -31.18 26.58 -17.62
N GLN A 104 -32.02 26.64 -16.60
CA GLN A 104 -33.49 26.53 -16.76
C GLN A 104 -34.08 27.70 -17.55
N ALA A 105 -33.56 28.92 -17.37
CA ALA A 105 -34.00 30.07 -18.15
C ALA A 105 -33.64 29.94 -19.63
N ASN A 106 -32.43 29.42 -19.94
CA ASN A 106 -31.99 29.19 -21.31
C ASN A 106 -32.77 28.05 -21.98
N ASP A 107 -33.05 26.94 -21.29
CA ASP A 107 -33.89 25.84 -21.79
C ASP A 107 -35.33 26.29 -22.09
N ALA A 108 -35.87 27.21 -21.28
CA ALA A 108 -37.22 27.75 -21.47
C ALA A 108 -37.33 28.77 -22.63
N THR A 109 -36.21 29.35 -23.08
CA THR A 109 -36.17 30.31 -24.19
C THR A 109 -35.73 29.72 -25.52
N THR A 110 -35.26 28.47 -25.54
CA THR A 110 -34.81 27.82 -26.77
C THR A 110 -36.03 27.27 -27.52
N ASP A 111 -36.25 27.72 -28.75
CA ASP A 111 -37.39 27.28 -29.59
C ASP A 111 -37.26 25.76 -29.86
N PRO A 112 -38.30 24.93 -29.67
CA PRO A 112 -38.22 23.47 -29.84
C PRO A 112 -37.67 23.00 -31.21
N GLU A 113 -37.82 23.77 -32.28
CA GLU A 113 -37.19 23.48 -33.59
C GLU A 113 -35.67 23.72 -33.58
N GLU A 114 -35.20 24.75 -32.87
CA GLU A 114 -33.78 25.11 -32.75
C GLU A 114 -33.03 24.12 -31.84
N ALA A 115 -33.69 23.65 -30.78
CA ALA A 115 -33.17 22.60 -29.90
C ALA A 115 -33.03 21.24 -30.63
N LEU A 116 -33.98 20.89 -31.51
CA LEU A 116 -33.92 19.68 -32.33
C LEU A 116 -32.81 19.76 -33.40
N PHE A 117 -32.57 20.95 -33.96
CA PHE A 117 -31.50 21.21 -34.92
C PHE A 117 -30.11 21.15 -34.26
N LEU A 118 -29.95 21.70 -33.05
CA LEU A 118 -28.71 21.61 -32.26
C LEU A 118 -28.41 20.16 -31.84
N ALA A 119 -29.42 19.40 -31.39
CA ALA A 119 -29.27 17.99 -31.03
C ALA A 119 -28.96 17.10 -32.26
N ALA A 120 -29.45 17.45 -33.45
CA ALA A 120 -29.10 16.77 -34.70
C ALA A 120 -27.73 17.19 -35.26
N SER A 121 -27.18 18.31 -34.78
CA SER A 121 -25.85 18.85 -35.13
C SER A 121 -24.74 18.31 -34.22
N GLU A 122 -25.06 17.62 -33.12
CA GLU A 122 -24.08 16.89 -32.32
C GLU A 122 -23.64 15.62 -33.08
N THR A 123 -22.78 15.81 -34.08
CA THR A 123 -21.88 14.74 -34.51
C THR A 123 -20.91 14.46 -33.35
N PRO A 124 -20.50 13.20 -33.10
CA PRO A 124 -19.53 12.89 -32.06
C PRO A 124 -18.21 13.56 -32.40
N SER A 125 -17.99 14.76 -31.87
CA SER A 125 -16.77 15.52 -32.05
C SER A 125 -15.69 14.92 -31.16
N ASP A 126 -14.63 14.47 -31.83
CA ASP A 126 -13.39 13.94 -31.30
C ASP A 126 -12.83 14.83 -30.16
N ASP A 127 -12.88 14.31 -28.94
CA ASP A 127 -12.68 15.03 -27.69
C ASP A 127 -11.18 15.16 -27.37
N SER A 128 -10.46 15.95 -28.17
CA SER A 128 -8.99 16.07 -28.06
C SER A 128 -8.47 17.47 -27.74
N ASN A 129 -9.31 18.41 -27.27
CA ASN A 129 -8.79 19.70 -26.79
C ASN A 129 -9.65 20.45 -25.76
N GLN A 130 -10.44 19.75 -24.95
CA GLN A 130 -11.00 20.36 -23.74
C GLN A 130 -9.96 20.28 -22.62
N LEU A 131 -9.60 21.44 -22.06
CA LEU A 131 -9.10 21.49 -20.69
C LEU A 131 -9.98 20.56 -19.86
N ALA A 132 -9.34 19.63 -19.16
CA ALA A 132 -9.98 18.60 -18.35
C ALA A 132 -11.26 19.15 -17.68
N PRO A 133 -12.41 18.46 -17.78
CA PRO A 133 -13.58 18.86 -17.04
C PRO A 133 -13.17 18.94 -15.57
N LEU A 134 -13.15 20.18 -15.03
CA LEU A 134 -13.01 20.40 -13.60
C LEU A 134 -14.06 19.52 -12.94
N ALA A 135 -13.59 18.54 -12.18
CA ALA A 135 -14.39 17.44 -11.69
C ALA A 135 -15.73 17.95 -11.14
N GLU A 136 -16.83 17.26 -11.50
CA GLU A 136 -18.12 17.42 -10.85
C GLU A 136 -17.98 16.99 -9.38
N TYR A 137 -17.47 17.91 -8.54
CA TYR A 137 -17.49 17.80 -7.09
C TYR A 137 -18.94 18.02 -6.62
N GLY A 138 -19.71 16.93 -6.66
CA GLY A 138 -21.04 16.81 -6.06
C GLY A 138 -21.00 16.75 -4.53
N THR A 139 -19.84 16.52 -3.93
CA THR A 139 -19.63 16.48 -2.48
C THR A 139 -19.32 17.88 -1.95
N LEU A 140 -19.99 18.25 -0.86
CA LEU A 140 -19.54 19.40 -0.06
C LEU A 140 -18.16 19.07 0.48
N GLN A 141 -17.26 20.04 0.43
CA GLN A 141 -15.90 19.88 0.91
C GLN A 141 -15.96 19.65 2.43
N GLU A 142 -15.19 18.68 2.95
CA GLU A 142 -15.12 18.35 4.38
C GLU A 142 -14.07 19.20 5.11
N SER A 143 -13.14 19.80 4.37
CA SER A 143 -12.12 20.72 4.88
C SER A 143 -11.68 21.70 3.81
N VAL A 144 -11.41 22.96 4.17
CA VAL A 144 -10.83 23.94 3.23
C VAL A 144 -9.45 23.51 2.69
N PHE A 145 -8.78 22.53 3.29
CA PHE A 145 -7.49 22.00 2.82
C PHE A 145 -7.60 20.62 2.17
N GLU A 146 -8.82 20.10 1.97
CA GLU A 146 -9.05 18.72 1.53
C GLU A 146 -8.26 18.33 0.28
N GLU A 147 -8.34 19.13 -0.80
CA GLU A 147 -7.67 18.81 -2.06
C GLU A 147 -6.15 18.70 -1.91
N VAL A 148 -5.50 19.71 -1.33
CA VAL A 148 -4.04 19.72 -1.17
C VAL A 148 -3.57 18.64 -0.19
N SER A 149 -4.35 18.36 0.87
CA SER A 149 -4.08 17.25 1.77
C SER A 149 -4.12 15.93 1.01
N GLN A 150 -5.17 15.64 0.24
CA GLN A 150 -5.27 14.40 -0.55
C GLN A 150 -4.11 14.24 -1.55
N LEU A 151 -3.70 15.32 -2.21
CA LEU A 151 -2.57 15.28 -3.14
C LEU A 151 -1.24 15.02 -2.44
N LEU A 152 -1.01 15.61 -1.26
CA LEU A 152 0.17 15.32 -0.43
C LEU A 152 0.15 13.89 0.13
N GLU A 153 -1.03 13.40 0.53
CA GLU A 153 -1.24 12.03 0.99
C GLU A 153 -0.89 11.00 -0.08
N ARG A 154 -1.40 11.21 -1.29
CA ARG A 154 -1.03 10.38 -2.46
C ARG A 154 0.47 10.44 -2.71
N LEU A 155 1.06 11.65 -2.74
CA LEU A 155 2.49 11.83 -2.99
C LEU A 155 3.35 11.00 -2.04
N TYR A 156 3.13 11.12 -0.72
CA TYR A 156 3.95 10.36 0.23
C TYR A 156 3.62 8.86 0.22
N THR A 157 2.37 8.47 -0.05
CA THR A 157 1.94 7.06 -0.08
C THR A 157 2.55 6.34 -1.27
N ASP A 158 2.46 6.93 -2.46
CA ASP A 158 3.05 6.41 -3.69
C ASP A 158 4.57 6.29 -3.56
N THR A 159 5.20 7.26 -2.90
CA THR A 159 6.64 7.21 -2.62
C THR A 159 7.01 6.07 -1.68
N VAL A 160 6.23 5.85 -0.61
CA VAL A 160 6.46 4.73 0.32
C VAL A 160 6.34 3.40 -0.43
N LEU A 161 5.35 3.25 -1.31
CA LEU A 161 5.20 2.05 -2.13
C LEU A 161 6.36 1.88 -3.12
N ALA A 162 6.85 2.95 -3.74
CA ALA A 162 8.04 2.88 -4.59
C ALA A 162 9.29 2.41 -3.81
N ILE A 163 9.47 2.86 -2.56
CA ILE A 163 10.54 2.34 -1.68
C ILE A 163 10.35 0.84 -1.43
N VAL A 164 9.12 0.39 -1.20
CA VAL A 164 8.81 -1.03 -1.01
C VAL A 164 9.18 -1.84 -2.25
N ASP A 165 8.83 -1.37 -3.44
CA ASP A 165 9.13 -2.07 -4.69
C ASP A 165 10.64 -2.23 -4.90
N GLU A 166 11.42 -1.18 -4.67
CA GLU A 166 12.88 -1.23 -4.72
C GLU A 166 13.46 -2.18 -3.66
N LEU A 167 12.93 -2.15 -2.42
CA LEU A 167 13.36 -3.08 -1.37
C LEU A 167 13.11 -4.54 -1.77
N VAL A 168 11.93 -4.84 -2.30
CA VAL A 168 11.59 -6.19 -2.74
C VAL A 168 12.49 -6.57 -3.92
N LEU A 169 12.71 -5.68 -4.88
CA LEU A 169 13.60 -5.92 -6.03
C LEU A 169 15.03 -6.28 -5.60
N ASP A 170 15.61 -5.51 -4.68
CA ASP A 170 16.95 -5.79 -4.16
C ASP A 170 16.99 -7.11 -3.36
N PHE A 171 15.95 -7.40 -2.58
CA PHE A 171 15.82 -8.68 -1.90
C PHE A 171 15.83 -9.84 -2.91
N LYS A 172 15.06 -9.72 -4.00
CA LYS A 172 15.04 -10.70 -5.10
C LYS A 172 16.42 -10.88 -5.71
N ALA A 173 17.14 -9.80 -5.97
CA ALA A 173 18.48 -9.85 -6.55
C ALA A 173 19.47 -10.60 -5.63
N LYS A 174 19.43 -10.32 -4.31
CA LYS A 174 20.32 -10.93 -3.31
C LYS A 174 19.95 -12.38 -2.98
N SER A 175 18.70 -12.76 -3.16
CA SER A 175 18.23 -14.14 -2.93
C SER A 175 18.65 -15.16 -4.01
N LYS A 176 19.28 -14.71 -5.11
CA LYS A 176 19.54 -15.56 -6.29
C LYS A 176 20.26 -16.87 -5.99
N ALA A 177 21.22 -16.86 -5.07
CA ALA A 177 21.93 -18.08 -4.65
C ALA A 177 21.02 -18.99 -3.83
N TYR A 178 20.29 -18.42 -2.86
CA TYR A 178 19.34 -19.12 -2.00
C TYR A 178 18.25 -19.85 -2.78
N ARG A 179 17.71 -19.22 -3.83
CA ARG A 179 16.70 -19.84 -4.71
C ARG A 179 17.19 -21.06 -5.48
N ARG A 180 18.51 -21.23 -5.62
CA ARG A 180 19.16 -22.31 -6.39
C ARG A 180 19.75 -23.40 -5.51
N GLU A 181 19.47 -23.34 -4.21
CA GLU A 181 19.83 -24.41 -3.30
C GLU A 181 19.21 -25.74 -3.74
N LYS A 182 19.87 -26.85 -3.40
CA LYS A 182 19.41 -28.18 -3.77
C LYS A 182 18.32 -28.69 -2.81
N TRP A 183 17.23 -27.94 -2.70
CA TRP A 183 16.10 -28.20 -1.80
C TRP A 183 15.57 -29.63 -1.89
N PHE A 184 15.58 -30.21 -3.09
CA PHE A 184 15.08 -31.56 -3.38
C PHE A 184 15.96 -32.68 -2.81
N CYS A 185 17.21 -32.41 -2.42
CA CYS A 185 18.13 -33.42 -1.89
C CYS A 185 18.88 -32.95 -0.64
N MET A 186 18.33 -31.97 0.08
CA MET A 186 18.89 -31.59 1.38
C MET A 186 18.71 -32.74 2.39
N PRO A 187 19.72 -33.03 3.22
CA PRO A 187 19.67 -34.07 4.24
C PRO A 187 18.67 -33.69 5.36
N SER A 188 18.09 -34.71 6.00
CA SER A 188 17.15 -34.51 7.12
C SER A 188 17.89 -34.06 8.39
N LEU A 189 17.23 -33.22 9.20
CA LEU A 189 17.78 -32.64 10.43
C LEU A 189 18.08 -33.68 11.53
N ASN A 190 17.56 -34.90 11.42
CA ASN A 190 17.90 -35.99 12.34
C ASN A 190 19.42 -36.30 12.38
N ASP A 191 20.18 -35.84 11.38
CA ASP A 191 21.64 -36.01 11.30
C ASP A 191 22.46 -34.79 11.78
N ARG A 192 21.84 -33.68 12.23
CA ARG A 192 22.55 -32.45 12.67
C ARG A 192 21.93 -31.82 13.92
N GLU A 193 22.65 -31.87 15.04
CA GLU A 193 22.26 -31.18 16.29
C GLU A 193 22.39 -29.64 16.19
N ASP A 194 23.05 -29.12 15.14
CA ASP A 194 23.25 -27.68 14.89
C ASP A 194 22.64 -27.26 13.53
N ALA A 195 21.31 -27.21 13.44
CA ALA A 195 20.65 -26.59 12.30
C ALA A 195 20.94 -25.07 12.32
N GLY A 196 21.73 -24.61 11.34
CA GLY A 196 22.04 -23.19 11.14
C GLY A 196 21.26 -22.59 9.98
N LEU A 197 21.27 -21.26 9.88
CA LEU A 197 20.76 -20.54 8.71
C LEU A 197 21.47 -21.04 7.45
N THR A 198 20.70 -21.30 6.38
CA THR A 198 21.29 -21.62 5.08
C THR A 198 22.29 -20.52 4.67
N PRO A 199 23.58 -20.83 4.41
CA PRO A 199 24.59 -19.79 4.20
C PRO A 199 24.28 -18.82 3.06
N THR A 200 23.61 -19.28 2.00
CA THR A 200 23.21 -18.44 0.86
C THR A 200 22.03 -17.52 1.15
N ALA A 201 21.31 -17.71 2.26
CA ALA A 201 20.27 -16.80 2.75
C ALA A 201 20.86 -15.56 3.45
N PHE A 202 22.07 -15.67 4.02
CA PHE A 202 22.67 -14.60 4.81
C PHE A 202 22.75 -13.25 4.07
N PRO A 203 23.19 -13.16 2.79
CA PRO A 203 23.27 -11.87 2.09
C PRO A 203 21.93 -11.15 1.93
N MET A 204 20.83 -11.88 1.68
CA MET A 204 19.51 -11.26 1.54
C MET A 204 18.93 -10.82 2.90
N LEU A 205 19.12 -11.62 3.94
CA LEU A 205 18.57 -11.32 5.27
C LEU A 205 19.33 -10.21 5.99
N SER A 206 20.67 -10.24 5.97
CA SER A 206 21.50 -9.19 6.58
C SER A 206 21.29 -7.83 5.92
N TRP A 207 21.14 -7.82 4.60
CA TRP A 207 20.81 -6.61 3.86
C TRP A 207 19.41 -6.10 4.22
N LEU A 208 18.39 -6.96 4.21
CA LEU A 208 17.01 -6.56 4.55
C LEU A 208 16.95 -5.95 5.96
N GLN A 209 17.60 -6.58 6.94
CA GLN A 209 17.70 -6.07 8.30
C GLN A 209 18.33 -4.67 8.33
N SER A 210 19.46 -4.48 7.64
CA SER A 210 20.16 -3.19 7.61
C SER A 210 19.32 -2.09 6.95
N SER A 211 18.66 -2.40 5.82
CA SER A 211 17.80 -1.46 5.10
C SER A 211 16.58 -1.06 5.92
N LEU A 212 15.91 -2.02 6.57
CA LEU A 212 14.77 -1.74 7.44
C LEU A 212 15.17 -0.87 8.63
N GLN A 213 16.33 -1.10 9.23
CA GLN A 213 16.83 -0.26 10.32
C GLN A 213 17.08 1.18 9.86
N GLN A 214 17.76 1.38 8.73
CA GLN A 214 18.02 2.72 8.19
C GLN A 214 16.71 3.46 7.88
N LEU A 215 15.72 2.77 7.31
CA LEU A 215 14.42 3.36 7.00
C LEU A 215 13.59 3.65 8.26
N GLN A 216 13.70 2.81 9.29
CA GLN A 216 13.07 3.06 10.59
C GLN A 216 13.59 4.34 11.25
N GLU A 217 14.91 4.59 11.14
CA GLU A 217 15.55 5.79 11.67
C GLU A 217 15.20 7.04 10.85
N ALA A 218 14.93 6.87 9.55
CA ALA A 218 14.72 7.98 8.62
C ALA A 218 13.25 8.38 8.41
N LEU A 219 12.28 7.47 8.54
CA LEU A 219 10.86 7.73 8.30
C LEU A 219 10.07 8.00 9.59
N ALA A 220 9.00 8.78 9.46
CA ALA A 220 8.00 8.91 10.51
C ALA A 220 7.36 7.55 10.82
N THR A 221 7.07 7.30 12.10
CA THR A 221 6.57 5.99 12.58
C THR A 221 5.36 5.45 11.81
N PRO A 222 4.33 6.26 11.47
CA PRO A 222 3.19 5.76 10.69
C PRO A 222 3.59 5.32 9.28
N LEU A 223 4.46 6.08 8.62
CA LEU A 223 4.94 5.79 7.27
C LEU A 223 5.81 4.53 7.24
N PHE A 224 6.73 4.41 8.19
CA PHE A 224 7.52 3.19 8.36
C PHE A 224 6.61 1.99 8.64
N GLY A 225 5.56 2.19 9.45
CA GLY A 225 4.52 1.20 9.73
C GLY A 225 3.93 0.59 8.46
N THR A 226 3.50 1.43 7.52
CA THR A 226 3.01 0.98 6.21
C THR A 226 4.11 0.32 5.38
N LEU A 227 5.30 0.92 5.34
CA LEU A 227 6.43 0.44 4.55
C LEU A 227 6.82 -0.99 4.91
N TRP A 228 7.07 -1.29 6.19
CA TRP A 228 7.57 -2.61 6.56
C TRP A 228 6.49 -3.69 6.36
N GLN A 229 5.21 -3.35 6.53
CA GLN A 229 4.10 -4.29 6.31
C GLN A 229 3.98 -4.66 4.83
N GLU A 230 4.04 -3.68 3.94
CA GLU A 230 4.01 -3.90 2.49
C GLU A 230 5.28 -4.60 2.00
N ALA A 231 6.46 -4.28 2.57
CA ALA A 231 7.70 -5.00 2.28
C ALA A 231 7.63 -6.47 2.71
N ALA A 232 7.12 -6.77 3.91
CA ALA A 232 6.93 -8.14 4.39
C ALA A 232 5.97 -8.92 3.49
N ARG A 233 4.84 -8.31 3.09
CA ARG A 233 3.88 -8.89 2.15
C ARG A 233 4.53 -9.16 0.79
N GLY A 234 5.24 -8.19 0.23
CA GLY A 234 5.94 -8.33 -1.05
C GLY A 234 7.01 -9.43 -1.04
N VAL A 235 7.79 -9.51 0.05
CA VAL A 235 8.77 -10.60 0.27
C VAL A 235 8.07 -11.96 0.41
N SER A 236 6.94 -12.04 1.11
CA SER A 236 6.15 -13.28 1.24
C SER A 236 5.66 -13.79 -0.11
N VAL A 237 5.02 -12.92 -0.90
CA VAL A 237 4.53 -13.27 -2.25
C VAL A 237 5.69 -13.73 -3.13
N PHE A 238 6.80 -12.99 -3.13
CA PHE A 238 8.00 -13.38 -3.87
C PHE A 238 8.54 -14.76 -3.48
N LEU A 239 8.75 -15.02 -2.19
CA LEU A 239 9.28 -16.30 -1.73
C LEU A 239 8.31 -17.46 -2.00
N TYR A 240 7.00 -17.20 -1.90
CA TYR A 240 6.00 -18.18 -2.27
C TYR A 240 6.08 -18.52 -3.77
N GLU A 241 6.01 -17.51 -4.64
CA GLU A 241 5.93 -17.70 -6.08
C GLU A 241 7.26 -18.14 -6.70
N GLU A 242 8.37 -17.47 -6.40
CA GLU A 242 9.64 -17.65 -7.11
C GLU A 242 10.65 -18.56 -6.39
N LEU A 243 10.37 -18.99 -5.16
CA LEU A 243 11.18 -19.98 -4.44
C LEU A 243 10.39 -21.26 -4.22
N ILE A 244 9.26 -21.20 -3.51
CA ILE A 244 8.53 -22.40 -3.10
C ILE A 244 7.89 -23.09 -4.31
N LEU A 245 7.14 -22.36 -5.13
CA LEU A 245 6.47 -22.97 -6.28
C LEU A 245 7.42 -23.36 -7.41
N GLU A 246 8.64 -22.81 -7.45
CA GLU A 246 9.65 -23.11 -8.47
C GLU A 246 10.62 -24.24 -8.07
N ASN A 247 10.53 -24.78 -6.85
CA ASN A 247 11.40 -25.85 -6.37
C ASN A 247 10.64 -27.08 -5.91
N PHE A 248 11.33 -28.21 -5.89
CA PHE A 248 10.89 -29.42 -5.23
C PHE A 248 11.67 -29.61 -3.92
N PHE A 249 11.03 -30.22 -2.93
CA PHE A 249 11.55 -30.34 -1.57
C PHE A 249 11.65 -31.80 -1.13
N SER A 250 12.81 -32.18 -0.60
CA SER A 250 12.90 -33.33 0.32
C SER A 250 12.34 -32.93 1.68
N GLU A 251 12.11 -33.91 2.56
CA GLU A 251 11.79 -33.66 3.98
C GLU A 251 12.83 -32.73 4.62
N GLY A 252 14.12 -32.99 4.41
CA GLY A 252 15.20 -32.14 4.90
C GLY A 252 15.16 -30.71 4.35
N GLY A 253 14.89 -30.54 3.05
CA GLY A 253 14.80 -29.22 2.42
C GLY A 253 13.59 -28.42 2.92
N ALA A 254 12.44 -29.06 3.08
CA ALA A 254 11.25 -28.45 3.66
C ALA A 254 11.50 -27.98 5.10
N MET A 255 12.16 -28.81 5.91
CA MET A 255 12.52 -28.47 7.28
C MET A 255 13.54 -27.32 7.36
N GLN A 256 14.56 -27.31 6.48
CA GLN A 256 15.52 -26.22 6.42
C GLN A 256 14.86 -24.90 5.98
N LEU A 257 13.98 -24.93 4.98
CA LEU A 257 13.21 -23.76 4.57
C LEU A 257 12.38 -23.23 5.75
N SER A 258 11.65 -24.12 6.43
CA SER A 258 10.86 -23.76 7.62
C SER A 258 11.72 -23.15 8.73
N PHE A 259 12.93 -23.66 8.95
CA PHE A 259 13.89 -23.09 9.90
C PHE A 259 14.33 -21.68 9.46
N ASP A 260 14.75 -21.50 8.21
CA ASP A 260 15.18 -20.20 7.68
C ASP A 260 14.06 -19.14 7.83
N MET A 261 12.81 -19.52 7.55
CA MET A 261 11.67 -18.61 7.69
C MET A 261 11.35 -18.29 9.17
N ASN A 262 11.09 -19.33 9.99
CA ASN A 262 10.60 -19.15 11.35
C ASN A 262 11.66 -18.67 12.35
N ARG A 263 12.93 -19.01 12.14
CA ARG A 263 14.02 -18.68 13.06
C ARG A 263 14.86 -17.49 12.61
N ASN A 264 14.74 -17.06 11.35
CA ASN A 264 15.59 -15.99 10.82
C ASN A 264 14.77 -14.89 10.13
N LEU A 265 14.02 -15.19 9.05
CA LEU A 265 13.30 -14.14 8.31
C LEU A 265 12.22 -13.45 9.15
N PHE A 266 11.27 -14.20 9.73
CA PHE A 266 10.17 -13.60 10.48
C PHE A 266 10.67 -12.80 11.70
N PRO A 267 11.64 -13.31 12.50
CA PRO A 267 12.19 -12.56 13.63
C PRO A 267 12.84 -11.22 13.29
N LEU A 268 13.25 -10.96 12.03
CA LEU A 268 13.73 -9.63 11.63
C LEU A 268 12.69 -8.53 11.89
N PHE A 269 11.41 -8.89 11.87
CA PHE A 269 10.29 -7.96 12.04
C PHE A 269 9.76 -7.91 13.48
N SER A 270 10.34 -8.68 14.42
CA SER A 270 9.91 -8.69 15.83
C SER A 270 10.10 -7.35 16.54
N THR A 271 10.98 -6.49 16.02
CA THR A 271 11.13 -5.11 16.51
C THR A 271 9.91 -4.23 16.17
N TYR A 272 9.09 -4.63 15.19
CA TYR A 272 8.01 -3.82 14.63
C TYR A 272 6.62 -4.40 14.92
N THR A 273 6.52 -5.71 15.18
CA THR A 273 5.26 -6.40 15.45
C THR A 273 5.48 -7.61 16.36
N GLN A 274 4.46 -7.93 17.16
CA GLN A 274 4.47 -9.09 18.06
C GLN A 274 4.23 -10.42 17.34
N LYS A 275 3.68 -10.39 16.12
CA LYS A 275 3.34 -11.58 15.33
C LYS A 275 3.84 -11.42 13.89
N PRO A 276 5.17 -11.39 13.67
CA PRO A 276 5.74 -11.14 12.35
C PRO A 276 5.27 -12.14 11.29
N GLU A 277 5.06 -13.40 11.66
CA GLU A 277 4.61 -14.47 10.79
C GLU A 277 3.24 -14.19 10.14
N ASN A 278 2.41 -13.31 10.71
CA ASN A 278 1.11 -12.94 10.14
C ASN A 278 1.22 -12.05 8.89
N HIS A 279 2.40 -11.49 8.62
CA HIS A 279 2.69 -10.72 7.42
C HIS A 279 3.29 -11.59 6.29
N PHE A 280 3.53 -12.88 6.58
CA PHE A 280 4.10 -13.85 5.64
C PHE A 280 3.15 -15.03 5.42
N LYS A 281 1.86 -14.76 5.19
CA LYS A 281 0.80 -15.78 5.25
C LYS A 281 1.02 -16.92 4.24
N GLU A 282 1.35 -16.60 3.00
CA GLU A 282 1.61 -17.57 1.93
C GLU A 282 2.76 -18.49 2.30
N VAL A 283 3.89 -17.92 2.71
CA VAL A 283 5.10 -18.67 3.05
C VAL A 283 4.90 -19.48 4.33
N LYS A 284 4.27 -18.89 5.35
CA LYS A 284 3.95 -19.56 6.62
C LYS A 284 3.12 -20.82 6.38
N GLU A 285 2.02 -20.69 5.63
CA GLU A 285 1.14 -21.82 5.35
C GLU A 285 1.77 -22.82 4.38
N ALA A 286 2.57 -22.37 3.42
CA ALA A 286 3.34 -23.27 2.57
C ALA A 286 4.35 -24.09 3.38
N CYS A 287 5.03 -23.51 4.37
CA CYS A 287 5.91 -24.25 5.27
C CYS A 287 5.16 -25.32 6.07
N ILE A 288 3.92 -25.05 6.51
CA ILE A 288 3.07 -26.05 7.19
C ILE A 288 2.82 -27.25 6.26
N LEU A 289 2.39 -26.99 5.02
CA LEU A 289 2.10 -28.03 4.01
C LEU A 289 3.36 -28.83 3.60
N LEU A 290 4.51 -28.18 3.50
CA LEU A 290 5.76 -28.84 3.13
C LEU A 290 6.35 -29.70 4.24
N THR A 291 6.12 -29.34 5.51
CA THR A 291 6.73 -30.01 6.67
C THR A 291 5.80 -30.97 7.41
N MET A 292 4.51 -31.00 7.10
CA MET A 292 3.59 -31.95 7.73
C MET A 292 3.98 -33.41 7.46
N PRO A 293 3.65 -34.34 8.38
CA PRO A 293 3.97 -35.76 8.23
C PRO A 293 3.38 -36.35 6.94
N HIS A 294 4.12 -37.26 6.30
CA HIS A 294 3.71 -37.88 5.04
C HIS A 294 2.27 -38.43 5.05
N PRO A 295 1.83 -39.23 6.05
CA PRO A 295 0.45 -39.73 6.06
C PRO A 295 -0.61 -38.63 6.09
N VAL A 296 -0.33 -37.54 6.81
CA VAL A 296 -1.24 -36.38 6.91
C VAL A 296 -1.29 -35.65 5.57
N ALA A 297 -0.13 -35.41 4.96
CA ALA A 297 -0.03 -34.75 3.66
C ALA A 297 -0.74 -35.52 2.55
N TRP A 298 -0.59 -36.85 2.54
CA TRP A 298 -1.23 -37.73 1.56
C TRP A 298 -2.77 -37.73 1.71
N ILE A 299 -3.28 -37.88 2.94
CA ILE A 299 -4.73 -37.82 3.21
C ILE A 299 -5.30 -36.45 2.81
N LEU A 300 -4.60 -35.37 3.16
CA LEU A 300 -5.01 -34.02 2.80
C LEU A 300 -5.05 -33.84 1.28
N GLN A 301 -4.02 -34.29 0.56
CA GLN A 301 -3.97 -34.22 -0.89
C GLN A 301 -5.14 -34.98 -1.54
N GLU A 302 -5.46 -36.18 -1.04
CA GLU A 302 -6.58 -36.96 -1.56
C GLU A 302 -7.94 -36.31 -1.24
N THR A 303 -8.09 -35.76 -0.04
CA THR A 303 -9.28 -35.02 0.38
C THR A 303 -9.51 -33.80 -0.53
N LEU A 304 -8.45 -33.06 -0.87
CA LEU A 304 -8.51 -31.91 -1.76
C LEU A 304 -8.82 -32.33 -3.22
N ARG A 305 -8.28 -33.46 -3.70
CA ARG A 305 -8.64 -34.02 -5.01
C ARG A 305 -10.12 -34.41 -5.07
N ALA A 306 -10.64 -35.06 -4.04
CA ALA A 306 -12.04 -35.45 -3.93
C ALA A 306 -12.98 -34.24 -3.83
N ALA A 307 -12.60 -33.21 -3.07
CA ALA A 307 -13.33 -31.95 -2.95
C ALA A 307 -13.42 -31.19 -4.28
N ARG A 308 -12.43 -31.34 -5.18
CA ARG A 308 -12.51 -30.75 -6.53
C ARG A 308 -13.53 -31.46 -7.43
N ALA A 309 -13.79 -32.74 -7.16
CA ALA A 309 -14.70 -33.57 -7.95
C ALA A 309 -16.13 -33.61 -7.38
N THR A 310 -16.32 -33.22 -6.11
CA THR A 310 -17.59 -33.35 -5.39
C THR A 310 -17.86 -32.14 -4.49
N ASP A 311 -19.10 -31.66 -4.44
CA ASP A 311 -19.53 -30.59 -3.52
C ASP A 311 -19.74 -31.05 -2.06
N VAL A 312 -19.42 -32.32 -1.75
CA VAL A 312 -19.69 -32.94 -0.44
C VAL A 312 -18.58 -32.65 0.58
N VAL A 313 -17.34 -32.44 0.10
CA VAL A 313 -16.17 -32.21 0.96
C VAL A 313 -15.70 -30.77 0.77
N THR A 314 -15.78 -29.96 1.82
CA THR A 314 -15.26 -28.60 1.80
C THR A 314 -13.74 -28.64 1.98
N GLY A 315 -12.98 -28.67 0.88
CA GLY A 315 -11.51 -28.67 0.93
C GLY A 315 -10.91 -27.54 1.81
N GLY A 316 -11.63 -26.43 1.97
CA GLY A 316 -11.26 -25.36 2.90
C GLY A 316 -11.26 -25.78 4.38
N THR A 317 -12.25 -26.55 4.85
CA THR A 317 -12.30 -26.97 6.26
C THR A 317 -11.18 -27.95 6.59
N ALA A 318 -10.86 -28.85 5.66
CA ALA A 318 -9.72 -29.77 5.81
C ALA A 318 -8.38 -29.02 5.91
N LEU A 319 -8.23 -27.88 5.22
CA LEU A 319 -7.05 -27.02 5.34
C LEU A 319 -7.03 -26.27 6.68
N GLU A 320 -8.16 -25.72 7.10
CA GLU A 320 -8.27 -24.99 8.37
C GLU A 320 -7.89 -25.87 9.58
N GLU A 321 -8.28 -27.15 9.56
CA GLU A 321 -7.89 -28.15 10.58
C GLU A 321 -6.37 -28.38 10.66
N GLN A 322 -5.64 -28.14 9.56
CA GLN A 322 -4.18 -28.20 9.51
C GLN A 322 -3.52 -26.84 9.80
N GLY A 323 -4.29 -25.81 10.12
CA GLY A 323 -3.79 -24.45 10.34
C GLY A 323 -3.51 -23.66 9.06
N VAL A 324 -4.13 -24.05 7.94
CA VAL A 324 -4.04 -23.39 6.63
C VAL A 324 -5.38 -22.72 6.33
N SER A 325 -5.41 -21.39 6.39
CA SER A 325 -6.64 -20.58 6.27
C SER A 325 -6.57 -19.53 5.17
N PHE A 326 -5.36 -19.19 4.72
CA PHE A 326 -5.10 -18.17 3.72
C PHE A 326 -4.97 -18.75 2.32
N LEU A 327 -4.26 -19.88 2.17
CA LEU A 327 -4.12 -20.57 0.89
C LEU A 327 -5.43 -21.25 0.49
N THR A 328 -5.85 -21.01 -0.75
CA THR A 328 -6.99 -21.72 -1.34
C THR A 328 -6.69 -23.21 -1.52
N PRO A 329 -7.71 -24.09 -1.63
CA PRO A 329 -7.53 -25.50 -1.97
C PRO A 329 -6.63 -25.75 -3.19
N SER A 330 -6.74 -24.92 -4.23
CA SER A 330 -5.91 -25.03 -5.44
C SER A 330 -4.45 -24.66 -5.17
N GLN A 331 -4.20 -23.62 -4.38
CA GLN A 331 -2.84 -23.20 -4.02
C GLN A 331 -2.18 -24.25 -3.11
N ALA A 332 -2.91 -24.75 -2.10
CA ALA A 332 -2.42 -25.80 -1.21
C ALA A 332 -2.06 -27.09 -1.99
N MET A 333 -2.88 -27.49 -2.96
CA MET A 333 -2.56 -28.61 -3.86
C MET A 333 -1.27 -28.37 -4.66
N HIS A 334 -1.04 -27.14 -5.13
CA HIS A 334 0.18 -26.80 -5.85
C HIS A 334 1.40 -26.90 -4.93
N VAL A 335 1.32 -26.41 -3.68
CA VAL A 335 2.40 -26.56 -2.68
C VAL A 335 2.66 -28.02 -2.36
N LEU A 336 1.61 -28.83 -2.09
CA LEU A 336 1.76 -30.26 -1.80
C LEU A 336 2.42 -31.01 -2.95
N SER A 337 2.16 -30.62 -4.20
CA SER A 337 2.82 -31.20 -5.39
C SER A 337 4.33 -30.94 -5.47
N LYS A 338 4.86 -29.99 -4.68
CA LYS A 338 6.30 -29.71 -4.59
C LYS A 338 7.04 -30.65 -3.65
N ARG A 339 6.33 -31.53 -2.92
CA ARG A 339 6.96 -32.50 -2.02
C ARG A 339 7.37 -33.76 -2.78
N ASN A 340 8.65 -34.14 -2.69
CA ASN A 340 9.18 -35.32 -3.40
C ASN A 340 8.51 -36.64 -3.01
N ASP A 341 8.04 -36.75 -1.77
CA ASP A 341 7.41 -37.95 -1.24
C ASP A 341 5.96 -38.15 -1.72
N LEU A 342 5.35 -37.15 -2.36
CA LEU A 342 3.99 -37.22 -2.91
C LEU A 342 3.93 -37.24 -4.45
N VAL A 343 5.05 -36.96 -5.15
CA VAL A 343 5.11 -36.84 -6.62
C VAL A 343 4.87 -38.19 -7.35
N HIS A 344 4.93 -39.32 -6.64
CA HIS A 344 4.80 -40.66 -7.22
C HIS A 344 3.51 -41.42 -6.85
N THR A 345 2.48 -40.72 -6.37
CA THR A 345 1.14 -41.28 -6.10
C THR A 345 0.04 -40.38 -6.60
#